data_AF-A0A399CXX7-F1
#
_entry.id   AF-A0A399CXX7-F1
#
_cell.length_a   1.000
_cell.length_b   1.000
_cell.length_c   1.000
_cell.angle_alpha   90.00
_cell.angle_beta   90.00
_cell.angle_gamma   90.00
#
_symmetry.space_group_name_H-M   'P 1'
#
loop_
_entity.id
_entity.type
_entity.pdbx_description
1 polymer ?
#
loop_
_entity_poly.entity_id
_entity_poly.type
_entity_poly.pdbx_seq_one_letter_code
_entity_poly.pdbx_strand_id
1 'polypeptide(L)'
;MKDMDIKTEKRAIESSGRFPAENRPPAFSFRKLSDQSGALGFDIFTLARNEEQILEQLLLQLEKELKEIVDETASAQDAPAAEFEMLFRHLYQLFKQKPYYLTVIFDKDLHRKYNGAEKIISRIKGVAKGYLTRLIDRGKAQNIFIIHAETKILVRKILNSFQVLMNDMQLAEKMIRDLRKYQSIAD
;
A
#
# COMPACT_ATOMS: atom_id res chain seq x y z
N MET A 1 -10.87 38.41 52.21
CA MET A 1 -10.98 37.30 53.18
C MET A 1 -11.83 36.24 52.49
N LYS A 2 -11.33 35.08 52.08
CA LYS A 2 -10.11 34.38 52.41
C LYS A 2 -9.88 33.35 51.29
N ASP A 3 -8.62 33.01 51.12
CA ASP A 3 -8.03 32.08 50.15
C ASP A 3 -8.83 30.79 49.95
N MET A 4 -8.92 30.37 48.67
CA MET A 4 -8.79 28.98 48.21
C MET A 4 -8.83 29.01 46.67
N ASP A 5 -7.89 29.66 45.99
CA ASP A 5 -6.55 29.15 45.70
C ASP A 5 -6.52 27.65 45.36
N ILE A 6 -6.29 27.37 44.07
CA ILE A 6 -5.43 26.29 43.58
C ILE A 6 -5.76 24.90 44.14
N LYS A 7 -6.92 24.32 43.75
CA LYS A 7 -7.11 22.87 43.91
C LYS A 7 -8.15 22.16 43.04
N THR A 8 -8.48 22.68 41.86
CA THR A 8 -9.20 21.84 40.88
C THR A 8 -8.73 22.02 39.43
N GLU A 9 -7.54 22.60 39.27
CA GLU A 9 -6.68 22.40 38.09
C GLU A 9 -5.74 21.19 38.30
N LYS A 10 -5.94 20.44 39.40
CA LYS A 10 -5.25 19.20 39.76
C LYS A 10 -6.17 17.98 39.81
N ARG A 11 -7.12 17.91 38.87
CA ARG A 11 -7.78 16.65 38.45
C ARG A 11 -7.63 16.37 36.95
N ALA A 12 -6.75 17.08 36.28
CA ALA A 12 -6.11 16.63 35.06
C ALA A 12 -4.98 15.64 35.43
N ILE A 13 -5.31 14.38 35.80
CA ILE A 13 -4.45 13.17 35.70
C ILE A 13 -5.10 11.90 36.33
N GLU A 14 -6.14 12.02 37.16
CA GLU A 14 -6.75 10.83 37.85
C GLU A 14 -8.09 10.32 37.28
N SER A 15 -8.49 10.72 36.07
CA SER A 15 -9.53 10.00 35.30
C SER A 15 -8.95 9.08 34.22
N SER A 16 -7.65 8.76 34.31
CA SER A 16 -6.92 7.81 33.47
C SER A 16 -7.29 6.35 33.77
N GLY A 17 -8.58 6.06 33.83
CA GLY A 17 -9.11 4.78 34.30
C GLY A 17 -10.52 4.51 33.81
N ARG A 18 -10.71 4.52 32.48
CA ARG A 18 -11.70 3.73 31.70
C ARG A 18 -11.80 4.33 30.30
N PHE A 19 -10.92 3.86 29.41
CA PHE A 19 -11.29 3.76 28.00
C PHE A 19 -12.02 2.42 27.84
N PRO A 20 -13.32 2.38 27.53
CA PRO A 20 -13.88 1.22 26.86
C PRO A 20 -13.11 1.08 25.56
N ALA A 21 -12.32 0.01 25.49
CA ALA A 21 -11.60 -0.40 24.31
C ALA A 21 -12.60 -0.84 23.24
N GLU A 22 -13.18 0.11 22.50
CA GLU A 22 -14.01 -0.23 21.34
C GLU A 22 -14.08 0.94 20.34
N ASN A 23 -12.91 1.47 19.98
CA ASN A 23 -12.74 2.22 18.74
C ASN A 23 -11.62 1.57 17.94
N ARG A 24 -11.86 0.30 17.56
CA ARG A 24 -11.17 -0.30 16.42
C ARG A 24 -11.60 0.53 15.21
N PRO A 25 -10.68 1.02 14.36
CA PRO A 25 -11.07 1.62 13.09
C PRO A 25 -12.01 0.63 12.38
N PRO A 26 -13.13 1.08 11.77
CA PRO A 26 -14.01 0.16 11.09
C PRO A 26 -13.17 -0.53 10.02
N ALA A 27 -13.13 -1.87 10.11
CA ALA A 27 -12.48 -2.76 9.18
C ALA A 27 -12.80 -2.35 7.74
N PHE A 28 -11.94 -2.71 6.79
CA PHE A 28 -12.22 -2.58 5.37
C PHE A 28 -13.67 -2.97 5.07
N SER A 29 -14.48 -2.00 4.63
CA SER A 29 -15.86 -2.21 4.23
C SER A 29 -15.96 -1.74 2.80
N PHE A 30 -16.58 -2.52 1.92
CA PHE A 30 -16.73 -2.19 0.51
C PHE A 30 -17.41 -0.84 0.22
N ARG A 31 -18.12 -0.26 1.19
CA ARG A 31 -18.56 1.15 1.15
C ARG A 31 -17.40 2.14 0.90
N LYS A 32 -16.20 1.87 1.44
CA LYS A 32 -15.00 2.69 1.23
C LYS A 32 -14.42 2.54 -0.19
N LEU A 33 -14.70 1.42 -0.86
CA LEU A 33 -14.33 1.21 -2.27
C LEU A 33 -15.35 1.85 -3.22
N SER A 34 -16.65 1.77 -2.91
CA SER A 34 -17.68 2.43 -3.72
C SER A 34 -17.55 3.95 -3.73
N ASP A 35 -17.14 4.55 -2.62
CA ASP A 35 -16.82 5.99 -2.55
C ASP A 35 -15.58 6.37 -3.39
N GLN A 36 -14.75 5.40 -3.78
CA GLN A 36 -13.60 5.57 -4.67
C GLN A 36 -13.93 5.26 -6.13
N SER A 37 -15.07 4.63 -6.42
CA SER A 37 -15.38 4.09 -7.75
C SER A 37 -16.73 4.58 -8.26
N GLY A 38 -16.73 5.75 -8.91
CA GLY A 38 -17.84 6.14 -9.79
C GLY A 38 -18.01 5.24 -11.03
N ALA A 39 -17.20 4.20 -11.21
CA ALA A 39 -17.11 3.41 -12.45
C ALA A 39 -16.94 1.89 -12.27
N LEU A 40 -17.07 1.34 -11.06
CA LEU A 40 -17.08 -0.12 -10.88
C LEU A 40 -18.52 -0.56 -10.63
N GLY A 41 -19.22 -0.94 -11.70
CA GLY A 41 -20.60 -1.43 -11.68
C GLY A 41 -20.77 -2.75 -10.93
N PHE A 42 -20.46 -2.77 -9.63
CA PHE A 42 -20.71 -3.90 -8.74
C PHE A 42 -22.01 -3.65 -7.97
N ASP A 43 -22.99 -4.52 -8.19
CA ASP A 43 -24.26 -4.53 -7.45
C ASP A 43 -24.02 -4.91 -5.98
N ILE A 44 -24.49 -4.06 -5.07
CA ILE A 44 -24.04 -3.99 -3.66
C ILE A 44 -24.53 -5.20 -2.83
N PHE A 45 -25.56 -5.91 -3.28
CA PHE A 45 -26.18 -7.02 -2.55
C PHE A 45 -25.46 -8.36 -2.71
N THR A 46 -24.59 -8.53 -3.71
CA THR A 46 -23.78 -9.73 -3.93
C THR A 46 -22.44 -9.72 -3.17
N LEU A 47 -22.07 -8.62 -2.52
CA LEU A 47 -20.71 -8.38 -1.96
C LEU A 47 -20.41 -9.07 -0.61
N ALA A 48 -21.39 -9.38 0.22
CA ALA A 48 -21.14 -9.86 1.59
C ALA A 48 -20.56 -11.29 1.69
N ARG A 49 -20.83 -12.16 0.70
CA ARG A 49 -20.18 -13.48 0.53
C ARG A 49 -18.92 -13.42 -0.35
N ASN A 50 -18.56 -12.23 -0.83
CA ASN A 50 -17.67 -11.97 -1.96
C ASN A 50 -16.42 -11.17 -1.56
N GLU A 51 -16.29 -10.77 -0.30
CA GLU A 51 -15.23 -9.85 0.15
C GLU A 51 -13.81 -10.41 -0.09
N GLU A 52 -13.59 -11.69 0.24
CA GLU A 52 -12.34 -12.39 -0.01
C GLU A 52 -12.08 -12.55 -1.52
N GLN A 53 -13.10 -12.92 -2.28
CA GLN A 53 -12.98 -13.13 -3.72
C GLN A 53 -12.63 -11.84 -4.45
N ILE A 54 -13.25 -10.71 -4.08
CA ILE A 54 -12.93 -9.41 -4.67
C ILE A 54 -11.51 -8.98 -4.30
N LEU A 55 -11.11 -9.19 -3.05
CA LEU A 55 -9.74 -8.94 -2.61
C LEU A 55 -8.74 -9.75 -3.45
N GLU A 56 -8.97 -11.06 -3.57
CA GLU A 56 -8.12 -11.92 -4.37
C GLU A 56 -8.10 -11.49 -5.84
N GLN A 57 -9.24 -11.12 -6.42
CA GLN A 57 -9.32 -10.61 -7.79
C GLN A 57 -8.51 -9.31 -7.96
N LEU A 58 -8.58 -8.37 -7.01
CA LEU A 58 -7.78 -7.15 -7.04
C LEU A 58 -6.28 -7.46 -6.98
N LEU A 59 -5.88 -8.40 -6.12
CA LEU A 59 -4.47 -8.82 -6.02
C LEU A 59 -4.00 -9.59 -7.25
N LEU A 60 -4.85 -10.42 -7.85
CA LEU A 60 -4.55 -11.12 -9.11
C LEU A 60 -4.41 -10.14 -10.26
N GLN A 61 -5.26 -9.12 -10.32
CA GLN A 61 -5.15 -8.06 -11.31
C GLN A 61 -3.85 -7.26 -11.13
N LEU A 62 -3.48 -6.93 -9.90
CA LEU A 62 -2.18 -6.32 -9.61
C LEU A 62 -1.01 -7.22 -10.03
N GLU A 63 -1.09 -8.53 -9.77
CA GLU A 63 -0.07 -9.50 -10.20
C GLU A 63 0.08 -9.49 -11.73
N LYS A 64 -1.04 -9.43 -12.46
CA LYS A 64 -1.06 -9.36 -13.93
C LYS A 64 -0.42 -8.06 -14.43
N GLU A 65 -0.86 -6.92 -13.92
CA GLU A 65 -0.35 -5.60 -14.33
C GLU A 65 1.14 -5.43 -13.98
N LEU A 66 1.61 -6.01 -12.87
CA LEU A 66 3.03 -6.06 -12.54
C LEU A 66 3.82 -6.87 -13.57
N LYS A 67 3.31 -8.03 -14.01
CA LYS A 67 3.97 -8.85 -15.03
C LYS A 67 4.03 -8.11 -16.37
N GLU A 68 2.93 -7.47 -16.77
CA GLU A 68 2.86 -6.64 -17.98
C GLU A 68 3.93 -5.52 -17.93
N ILE A 69 4.03 -4.78 -16.81
CA ILE A 69 5.08 -3.76 -16.62
C ILE A 69 6.48 -4.36 -16.74
N VAL A 70 6.74 -5.51 -16.11
CA VAL A 70 8.04 -6.18 -16.16
C VAL A 70 8.40 -6.60 -17.58
N ASP A 71 7.45 -7.19 -18.31
CA ASP A 71 7.66 -7.68 -19.68
C ASP A 71 7.88 -6.52 -20.67
N GLU A 72 7.10 -5.43 -20.54
CA GLU A 72 7.29 -4.21 -21.32
C GLU A 72 8.66 -3.57 -21.06
N THR A 73 9.04 -3.45 -19.77
CA THR A 73 10.30 -2.82 -19.39
C THR A 73 11.52 -3.64 -19.85
N ALA A 74 11.42 -4.97 -19.83
CA ALA A 74 12.46 -5.86 -20.34
C ALA A 74 12.59 -5.84 -21.87
N SER A 75 11.49 -5.60 -22.59
CA SER A 75 11.44 -5.66 -24.06
C SER A 75 12.06 -4.45 -24.75
N ALA A 76 12.25 -3.35 -24.01
CA ALA A 76 12.83 -2.11 -24.53
C ALA A 76 14.33 -2.22 -24.91
N GLN A 77 15.02 -3.31 -24.51
CA GLN A 77 16.46 -3.55 -24.75
C GLN A 77 17.38 -2.42 -24.25
N ASP A 78 16.91 -1.64 -23.29
CA ASP A 78 17.66 -0.52 -22.75
C ASP A 78 18.84 -0.95 -21.88
N ALA A 79 19.74 0.00 -21.64
CA ALA A 79 20.79 -0.18 -20.64
C ALA A 79 20.16 -0.46 -19.26
N PRO A 80 20.71 -1.38 -18.44
CA PRO A 80 20.21 -1.70 -17.11
C PRO A 80 19.84 -0.51 -16.21
N ALA A 81 20.57 0.61 -16.30
CA ALA A 81 20.24 1.82 -15.54
C ALA A 81 18.92 2.48 -16.00
N ALA A 82 18.70 2.58 -17.32
CA ALA A 82 17.46 3.14 -17.87
C ALA A 82 16.28 2.19 -17.63
N GLU A 83 16.47 0.88 -17.79
CA GLU A 83 15.46 -0.14 -17.46
C GLU A 83 15.06 -0.08 -15.97
N PHE A 84 16.02 0.16 -15.08
CA PHE A 84 15.74 0.38 -13.65
C PHE A 84 14.86 1.60 -13.42
N GLU A 85 15.17 2.74 -14.05
CA GLU A 85 14.38 3.95 -13.93
C GLU A 85 12.95 3.76 -14.45
N MET A 86 12.80 3.16 -15.64
CA MET A 86 11.50 2.91 -16.26
C MET A 86 10.62 2.00 -15.41
N LEU A 87 11.18 0.93 -14.83
CA LEU A 87 10.44 0.03 -13.95
C LEU A 87 9.78 0.81 -12.81
N PHE A 88 10.56 1.61 -12.08
CA PHE A 88 10.02 2.35 -10.93
C PHE A 88 9.07 3.47 -11.35
N ARG A 89 9.30 4.09 -12.52
CA ARG A 89 8.37 5.07 -13.09
C ARG A 89 7.02 4.45 -13.40
N HIS A 90 7.00 3.28 -14.05
CA HIS A 90 5.76 2.56 -14.37
C HIS A 90 5.03 2.10 -13.10
N LEU A 91 5.76 1.53 -12.13
CA LEU A 91 5.17 1.14 -10.85
C LEU A 91 4.58 2.33 -10.09
N TYR A 92 5.29 3.46 -10.05
CA TYR A 92 4.77 4.68 -9.43
C TYR A 92 3.47 5.17 -10.10
N GLN A 93 3.44 5.19 -11.44
CA GLN A 93 2.24 5.58 -12.20
C GLN A 93 1.07 4.63 -11.94
N LEU A 94 1.32 3.33 -11.89
CA LEU A 94 0.31 2.32 -11.57
C LEU A 94 -0.36 2.64 -10.23
N PHE A 95 0.41 2.84 -9.17
CA PHE A 95 -0.14 3.11 -7.84
C PHE A 95 -0.76 4.50 -7.70
N LYS A 96 -0.30 5.48 -8.50
CA LYS A 96 -0.94 6.79 -8.60
C LYS A 96 -2.32 6.72 -9.26
N GLN A 97 -2.45 5.93 -10.33
CA GLN A 97 -3.72 5.76 -11.06
C GLN A 97 -4.69 4.84 -10.31
N LYS A 98 -4.16 3.84 -9.59
CA LYS A 98 -4.93 2.80 -8.89
C LYS A 98 -4.52 2.74 -7.40
N PRO A 99 -4.78 3.81 -6.61
CA PRO A 99 -4.37 3.88 -5.20
C PRO A 99 -5.07 2.85 -4.31
N TYR A 100 -6.19 2.27 -4.75
CA TYR A 100 -6.89 1.20 -4.05
C TYR A 100 -6.02 -0.06 -3.89
N TYR A 101 -5.07 -0.33 -4.79
CA TYR A 101 -4.11 -1.42 -4.60
C TYR A 101 -3.27 -1.22 -3.34
N LEU A 102 -2.80 0.00 -3.08
CA LEU A 102 -2.03 0.30 -1.88
C LEU A 102 -2.86 0.10 -0.61
N THR A 103 -4.14 0.49 -0.65
CA THR A 103 -5.07 0.25 0.47
C THR A 103 -5.15 -1.24 0.77
N VAL A 104 -5.31 -2.07 -0.26
CA VAL A 104 -5.38 -3.53 -0.13
C VAL A 104 -4.06 -4.16 0.34
N ILE A 105 -2.92 -3.69 -0.17
CA ILE A 105 -1.59 -4.22 0.18
C ILE A 105 -1.22 -3.88 1.63
N PHE A 106 -1.62 -2.71 2.15
CA PHE A 106 -1.24 -2.27 3.49
C PHE A 106 -2.29 -2.54 4.58
N ASP A 107 -3.44 -3.11 4.23
CA ASP A 107 -4.49 -3.46 5.19
C ASP A 107 -4.15 -4.76 5.96
N LYS A 108 -3.58 -4.58 7.15
CA LYS A 108 -3.18 -5.69 8.02
C LYS A 108 -4.37 -6.50 8.56
N ASP A 109 -5.54 -5.89 8.70
CA ASP A 109 -6.72 -6.58 9.22
C ASP A 109 -7.31 -7.47 8.12
N LEU A 110 -7.24 -7.00 6.87
CA LEU A 110 -7.64 -7.75 5.69
C LEU A 110 -6.79 -9.01 5.49
N HIS A 111 -5.46 -8.90 5.66
CA HIS A 111 -4.54 -10.04 5.52
C HIS A 111 -4.71 -11.06 6.65
N ARG A 112 -5.09 -10.61 7.86
CA ARG A 112 -5.43 -11.50 8.97
C ARG A 112 -6.74 -12.26 8.75
N LYS A 113 -7.68 -11.66 8.02
CA LYS A 113 -9.01 -12.23 7.76
C LYS A 113 -8.99 -13.24 6.61
N TYR A 114 -8.12 -13.05 5.62
CA TYR A 114 -8.14 -13.81 4.36
C TYR A 114 -6.77 -14.36 3.97
N ASN A 115 -6.58 -15.68 4.16
CA ASN A 115 -5.30 -16.35 3.96
C ASN A 115 -4.89 -16.49 2.48
N GLY A 116 -5.84 -16.46 1.54
CA GLY A 116 -5.55 -16.58 0.11
C GLY A 116 -4.76 -15.38 -0.45
N ALA A 117 -5.00 -14.20 0.11
CA ALA A 117 -4.30 -12.96 -0.23
C ALA A 117 -2.77 -13.06 -0.06
N GLU A 118 -2.30 -13.70 1.02
CA GLU A 118 -0.86 -13.85 1.31
C GLU A 118 -0.12 -14.64 0.24
N LYS A 119 -0.76 -15.67 -0.35
CA LYS A 119 -0.17 -16.43 -1.45
C LYS A 119 0.01 -15.56 -2.69
N ILE A 120 -0.99 -14.74 -3.01
CA ILE A 120 -0.94 -13.83 -4.17
C ILE A 120 0.13 -12.75 -3.94
N ILE A 121 0.12 -12.12 -2.76
CA ILE A 121 1.14 -11.12 -2.36
C ILE A 121 2.55 -11.71 -2.43
N SER A 122 2.73 -12.95 -2.00
CA SER A 122 4.02 -13.65 -2.10
C SER A 122 4.47 -13.84 -3.54
N ARG A 123 3.57 -14.15 -4.48
CA ARG A 123 3.88 -14.22 -5.92
C ARG A 123 4.24 -12.85 -6.49
N ILE A 124 3.48 -11.80 -6.16
CA ILE A 124 3.77 -10.41 -6.56
C ILE A 124 5.19 -10.02 -6.12
N LYS A 125 5.52 -10.24 -4.84
CA LYS A 125 6.88 -10.02 -4.30
C LYS A 125 7.93 -10.85 -5.04
N GLY A 126 7.60 -12.10 -5.40
CA GLY A 126 8.45 -12.99 -6.17
C GLY A 126 8.78 -12.46 -7.57
N VAL A 127 7.78 -11.96 -8.30
CA VAL A 127 7.95 -11.34 -9.63
C VAL A 127 8.90 -10.16 -9.55
N ALA A 128 8.62 -9.19 -8.65
CA ALA A 128 9.45 -8.00 -8.49
C ALA A 128 10.90 -8.35 -8.07
N LYS A 129 11.06 -9.25 -7.10
CA LYS A 129 12.38 -9.70 -6.63
C LYS A 129 13.16 -10.41 -7.74
N GLY A 130 12.51 -11.31 -8.47
CA GLY A 130 13.14 -12.08 -9.55
C GLY A 130 13.63 -11.17 -10.66
N TYR A 131 12.81 -10.20 -11.06
CA TYR A 131 13.19 -9.23 -12.09
C TYR A 131 14.35 -8.33 -11.65
N LEU A 132 14.25 -7.70 -10.47
CA LEU A 132 15.32 -6.84 -9.94
C LEU A 132 16.65 -7.60 -9.78
N THR A 133 16.62 -8.87 -9.38
CA THR A 133 17.82 -9.70 -9.27
C THR A 133 18.52 -9.80 -10.63
N ARG A 134 17.78 -10.20 -11.67
CA ARG A 134 18.33 -10.33 -13.03
C ARG A 134 18.85 -9.00 -13.57
N LEU A 135 18.10 -7.92 -13.36
CA LEU A 135 18.47 -6.58 -13.81
C LEU A 135 19.78 -6.10 -13.17
N ILE A 136 19.91 -6.26 -11.84
CA ILE A 136 21.11 -5.86 -11.10
C ILE A 136 22.30 -6.74 -11.46
N ASP A 137 22.11 -8.06 -11.59
CA ASP A 137 23.20 -8.96 -11.99
C ASP A 137 23.70 -8.65 -13.41
N ARG A 138 22.78 -8.34 -14.35
CA ARG A 138 23.14 -7.92 -15.71
C ARG A 138 23.90 -6.59 -15.71
N GLY A 139 23.42 -5.57 -14.99
CA GLY A 139 24.16 -4.30 -14.84
C GLY A 139 25.51 -4.48 -14.13
N LYS A 140 25.58 -5.44 -13.20
CA LYS A 140 26.76 -6.12 -12.65
C LYS A 140 27.79 -6.46 -13.72
N ALA A 141 27.41 -7.46 -14.51
CA ALA A 141 28.26 -8.07 -15.54
C ALA A 141 28.68 -7.08 -16.64
N GLN A 142 27.86 -6.08 -16.92
CA GLN A 142 28.13 -5.04 -17.92
C GLN A 142 28.95 -3.86 -17.38
N ASN A 143 29.39 -3.89 -16.11
CA ASN A 143 30.10 -2.79 -15.44
C ASN A 143 29.33 -1.45 -15.41
N ILE A 144 28.01 -1.48 -15.57
CA ILE A 144 27.14 -0.30 -15.46
C ILE A 144 26.89 0.02 -13.98
N PHE A 145 26.74 -1.00 -13.15
CA PHE A 145 26.59 -0.84 -11.70
C PHE A 145 27.92 -1.16 -11.00
N ILE A 146 28.69 -0.14 -10.60
CA ILE A 146 30.02 -0.30 -9.97
C ILE A 146 29.92 -0.71 -8.48
N ILE A 147 28.81 -1.32 -8.07
CA ILE A 147 28.53 -1.66 -6.68
C ILE A 147 28.92 -3.11 -6.37
N HIS A 148 29.78 -3.30 -5.36
CA HIS A 148 30.28 -4.63 -4.97
C HIS A 148 29.37 -5.38 -4.00
N ALA A 149 28.34 -4.74 -3.45
CA ALA A 149 27.41 -5.39 -2.52
C ALA A 149 26.65 -6.54 -3.20
N GLU A 150 26.37 -7.61 -2.45
CA GLU A 150 25.61 -8.75 -2.95
C GLU A 150 24.25 -8.33 -3.52
N THR A 151 23.88 -8.86 -4.69
CA THR A 151 22.63 -8.50 -5.38
C THR A 151 21.41 -8.75 -4.50
N LYS A 152 21.40 -9.85 -3.73
CA LYS A 152 20.32 -10.14 -2.77
C LYS A 152 20.12 -9.04 -1.72
N ILE A 153 21.20 -8.42 -1.25
CA ILE A 153 21.16 -7.31 -0.29
C ILE A 153 20.60 -6.06 -0.97
N LEU A 154 21.05 -5.76 -2.19
CA LEU A 154 20.57 -4.63 -2.97
C LEU A 154 19.08 -4.73 -3.27
N VAL A 155 18.63 -5.87 -3.80
CA VAL A 155 17.21 -6.13 -4.07
C VAL A 155 16.36 -5.93 -2.82
N ARG A 156 16.81 -6.45 -1.66
CA ARG A 156 16.09 -6.26 -0.39
C ARG A 156 15.99 -4.77 -0.02
N LYS A 157 17.11 -4.02 -0.09
CA LYS A 157 17.12 -2.59 0.23
C LYS A 157 16.20 -1.79 -0.69
N ILE A 158 16.25 -2.07 -1.98
CA ILE A 158 15.42 -1.40 -3.00
C ILE A 158 13.94 -1.68 -2.75
N LEU A 159 13.56 -2.95 -2.59
CA LEU A 159 12.16 -3.32 -2.32
C LEU A 159 11.65 -2.71 -1.01
N ASN A 160 12.47 -2.69 0.04
CA ASN A 160 12.11 -2.05 1.30
C ASN A 160 11.89 -0.54 1.14
N SER A 161 12.79 0.14 0.41
CA SER A 161 12.68 1.58 0.15
C SER A 161 11.43 1.90 -0.67
N PHE A 162 11.15 1.08 -1.68
CA PHE A 162 9.93 1.21 -2.48
C PHE A 162 8.66 0.96 -1.66
N GLN A 163 8.66 -0.04 -0.79
CA GLN A 163 7.54 -0.31 0.11
C GLN A 163 7.25 0.88 1.04
N VAL A 164 8.29 1.53 1.57
CA VAL A 164 8.13 2.75 2.39
C VAL A 164 7.49 3.87 1.56
N LEU A 165 8.02 4.15 0.36
CA LEU A 165 7.43 5.16 -0.53
C LEU A 165 5.95 4.89 -0.83
N MET A 166 5.60 3.63 -1.11
CA MET A 166 4.21 3.24 -1.38
C MET A 166 3.31 3.43 -0.16
N ASN A 167 3.82 3.17 1.04
CA ASN A 167 3.08 3.40 2.27
C ASN A 167 2.84 4.90 2.51
N ASP A 168 3.82 5.74 2.21
CA ASP A 168 3.69 7.20 2.31
C ASP A 168 2.64 7.73 1.32
N MET A 169 2.62 7.21 0.08
CA MET A 169 1.57 7.51 -0.89
C MET A 169 0.17 7.12 -0.37
N GLN A 170 0.04 5.93 0.22
CA GLN A 170 -1.24 5.47 0.78
C GLN A 170 -1.72 6.38 1.91
N LEU A 171 -0.80 6.83 2.78
CA LEU A 171 -1.12 7.72 3.90
C LEU A 171 -1.56 9.09 3.40
N ALA A 172 -0.88 9.65 2.40
CA ALA A 172 -1.24 10.92 1.78
C ALA A 172 -2.66 10.86 1.18
N GLU A 173 -2.98 9.81 0.41
CA GLU A 173 -4.33 9.60 -0.15
C GLU A 173 -5.39 9.45 0.94
N LYS A 174 -5.06 8.79 2.05
CA LYS A 174 -5.95 8.73 3.22
C LYS A 174 -6.20 10.11 3.81
N MET A 175 -5.17 10.92 4.01
CA MET A 175 -5.30 12.28 4.56
C MET A 175 -6.18 13.16 3.68
N ILE A 176 -5.96 13.15 2.36
CA ILE A 176 -6.76 13.92 1.40
C ILE A 176 -8.23 13.54 1.47
N ARG A 177 -8.53 12.23 1.51
CA ARG A 177 -9.91 11.74 1.62
C ARG A 177 -10.57 12.15 2.93
N ASP A 178 -9.84 12.01 4.04
CA ASP A 178 -10.37 12.37 5.36
C ASP A 178 -10.70 13.88 5.39
N LEU A 179 -9.84 14.74 4.82
CA LEU A 179 -10.10 16.18 4.68
C LEU A 179 -11.36 16.48 3.85
N ARG A 180 -11.52 15.84 2.68
CA ARG A 180 -12.72 16.03 1.84
C ARG A 180 -14.00 15.64 2.56
N LYS A 181 -13.96 14.55 3.33
CA LYS A 181 -15.11 14.09 4.12
C LYS A 181 -15.54 15.15 5.14
N TYR A 182 -14.58 15.80 5.81
CA TYR A 182 -14.90 16.87 6.77
C TYR A 182 -15.46 18.13 6.09
N GLN A 183 -15.04 18.43 4.86
CA GLN A 183 -15.61 19.53 4.08
C GLN A 183 -17.07 19.24 3.66
N SER A 184 -17.37 18.01 3.22
CA SER A 184 -18.73 17.62 2.81
C SER A 184 -19.76 17.46 3.94
N ILE A 185 -19.31 17.49 5.21
CA ILE A 185 -20.19 17.43 6.40
C ILE A 185 -20.56 18.85 6.90
N ALA A 186 -19.87 19.89 6.39
CA ALA A 186 -20.06 21.28 6.80
C ALA A 186 -21.10 22.04 5.96
N ASP A 187 -21.71 21.40 4.95
CA ASP A 187 -22.84 21.88 4.15
C ASP A 187 -24.13 21.09 4.50
#